data_AF-A0A194X2C0-F1
#
_entry.id   AF-A0A194X2C0-F1
#
_cell.length_a   1.000
_cell.length_b   1.000
_cell.length_c   1.000
_cell.angle_alpha   90.00
_cell.angle_beta   90.00
_cell.angle_gamma   90.00
#
_symmetry.space_group_name_H-M   'P 1'
#
loop_
_entity.id
_entity.type
_entity.pdbx_description
1 polymer ?
#
loop_
_entity_poly.entity_id
_entity_poly.type
_entity_poly.pdbx_seq_one_letter_code
_entity_poly.pdbx_strand_id
1 'polypeptide(L)'
;MVAEIETPAFGPIPPFAHHAITFHLPKWALALRFMEKDMTILQQLKAVYPRIMLHQDVKALIAKIVEKSETENQTCLPFPSQAAADECVAFATSEARGENRCKPEEISIRLFATKTIYLWTVFFPAPKAPAVIPFWQNSGTGISTRVAEQCMKEISDLKEISLWSGSPTTSIKQGPAHEILRDRISSLMNRAPAGPPRETQVSPEDVYLFQTGMSSIYTVHRYLTKKFNSRSVLFGFAFHSTPHVFEDFGPGSKFFGNGDAADLDALEAYLQDEAKEGRKIQALWTEFPSNPLLSVPDLGRLRELADQYEFFLIVDDTIASFCNVDLLGVADMVASSLTKSFSGYADVMGASAVLSPTAKRYEELKKLMADNYQNVVYEGDAEVLEKNSRNYIERSKVLNNNAKKLVEYLGNLAKDPKSSVAKVYYPNTSENLDAYKKYMRQPTQDFEPGYGCLFSVEMDTVEATSAFYDNLHVHQGPHLGAHLTLTIPYVKALYGKELDKVGEYGLNEKQLRVSVGLEDTEALIDVFRHALTFADGVKTKKEPEMLAMT
;
A
#
# COMPACT_ATOMS: atom_id res chain seq x y z
N MET A 1 21.25 10.58 -24.85
CA MET A 1 19.99 9.96 -25.27
C MET A 1 19.53 9.07 -24.13
N VAL A 2 18.34 9.32 -23.61
CA VAL A 2 17.71 8.46 -22.60
C VAL A 2 17.37 7.14 -23.29
N ALA A 3 17.63 6.00 -22.66
CA ALA A 3 17.21 4.71 -23.19
C ALA A 3 15.69 4.70 -23.38
N GLU A 4 15.22 4.27 -24.56
CA GLU A 4 13.78 4.14 -24.80
C GLU A 4 13.19 3.06 -23.89
N ILE A 5 11.97 3.29 -23.40
CA ILE A 5 11.22 2.28 -22.65
C ILE A 5 10.72 1.23 -23.64
N GLU A 6 11.38 0.07 -23.69
CA GLU A 6 11.00 -1.05 -24.55
C GLU A 6 9.85 -1.90 -23.99
N THR A 7 9.46 -1.66 -22.73
CA THR A 7 8.36 -2.36 -22.06
C THR A 7 7.06 -2.12 -22.83
N PRO A 8 6.40 -3.16 -23.38
CA PRO A 8 5.16 -2.96 -24.11
C PRO A 8 4.02 -2.54 -23.18
N ALA A 9 2.99 -1.91 -23.73
CA ALA A 9 1.75 -1.67 -22.99
C ALA A 9 1.24 -2.97 -22.34
N PHE A 10 0.81 -2.86 -21.08
CA PHE A 10 0.33 -3.95 -20.23
C PHE A 10 1.38 -5.01 -19.85
N GLY A 11 2.64 -4.80 -20.27
CA GLY A 11 3.78 -5.63 -19.88
C GLY A 11 4.18 -5.44 -18.41
N PRO A 12 4.83 -6.42 -17.78
CA PRO A 12 5.27 -6.34 -16.39
C PRO A 12 6.35 -5.27 -16.18
N ILE A 13 6.36 -4.68 -14.98
CA ILE A 13 7.45 -3.81 -14.51
C ILE A 13 7.97 -4.36 -13.17
N PRO A 14 9.29 -4.62 -13.02
CA PRO A 14 10.32 -4.56 -14.08
C PRO A 14 10.05 -5.56 -15.21
N PRO A 15 10.59 -5.31 -16.43
CA PRO A 15 10.41 -6.20 -17.57
C PRO A 15 10.84 -7.64 -17.23
N PHE A 16 10.08 -8.61 -17.72
CA PHE A 16 10.38 -10.05 -17.62
C PHE A 16 10.35 -10.67 -16.22
N ALA A 17 9.96 -9.95 -15.17
CA ALA A 17 9.77 -10.56 -13.86
C ALA A 17 8.45 -11.35 -13.82
N HIS A 18 8.54 -12.68 -13.69
CA HIS A 18 7.39 -13.59 -13.56
C HIS A 18 6.47 -13.20 -12.39
N HIS A 19 7.04 -12.73 -11.29
CA HIS A 19 6.32 -12.27 -10.09
C HIS A 19 6.14 -10.74 -10.03
N ALA A 20 6.26 -10.04 -11.16
CA ALA A 20 6.05 -8.60 -11.22
C ALA A 20 4.68 -8.23 -10.63
N ILE A 21 4.67 -7.20 -9.79
CA ILE A 21 3.44 -6.76 -9.09
C ILE A 21 2.86 -5.47 -9.68
N THR A 22 3.41 -5.01 -10.82
CA THR A 22 2.89 -3.87 -11.56
C THR A 22 3.14 -4.01 -13.06
N PHE A 23 2.51 -3.14 -13.84
CA PHE A 23 2.46 -3.19 -15.29
C PHE A 23 2.56 -1.82 -15.92
N HIS A 24 2.98 -1.81 -17.19
CA HIS A 24 3.11 -0.60 -17.97
C HIS A 24 1.76 -0.14 -18.53
N LEU A 25 1.38 1.09 -18.25
CA LEU A 25 0.15 1.75 -18.70
C LEU A 25 0.52 3.03 -19.48
N PRO A 26 1.15 2.89 -20.66
CA PRO A 26 1.63 4.03 -21.41
C PRO A 26 0.47 4.87 -21.94
N LYS A 27 0.66 6.19 -21.98
CA LYS A 27 -0.28 7.17 -22.55
C LYS A 27 -1.55 7.41 -21.73
N TRP A 28 -1.99 8.66 -21.72
CA TRP A 28 -3.13 9.16 -20.95
C TRP A 28 -4.42 8.44 -21.33
N ALA A 29 -4.63 8.21 -22.64
CA ALA A 29 -5.81 7.51 -23.14
C ALA A 29 -5.97 6.08 -22.57
N LEU A 30 -4.87 5.35 -22.36
CA LEU A 30 -4.94 4.03 -21.73
C LEU A 30 -5.24 4.15 -20.23
N ALA A 31 -4.73 5.18 -19.54
CA ALA A 31 -5.06 5.44 -18.15
C ALA A 31 -6.55 5.77 -17.95
N LEU A 32 -7.19 6.49 -18.88
CA LEU A 32 -8.63 6.73 -18.85
C LEU A 32 -9.43 5.44 -19.01
N ARG A 33 -9.07 4.60 -19.99
CA ARG A 33 -9.70 3.28 -20.18
C ARG A 33 -9.52 2.37 -18.97
N PHE A 34 -8.38 2.46 -18.29
CA PHE A 34 -8.12 1.74 -17.03
C PHE A 34 -9.06 2.19 -15.92
N MET A 35 -9.24 3.51 -15.74
CA MET A 35 -10.22 4.07 -14.80
C MET A 35 -11.65 3.64 -15.11
N GLU A 36 -12.01 3.53 -16.39
CA GLU A 36 -13.33 3.07 -16.83
C GLU A 36 -13.57 1.57 -16.59
N LYS A 37 -12.53 0.81 -16.23
CA LYS A 37 -12.53 -0.66 -16.11
C LYS A 37 -12.83 -1.36 -17.44
N ASP A 38 -12.29 -0.83 -18.54
CA ASP A 38 -12.44 -1.43 -19.87
C ASP A 38 -11.88 -2.87 -19.90
N MET A 39 -12.77 -3.84 -20.11
CA MET A 39 -12.41 -5.26 -20.06
C MET A 39 -11.40 -5.67 -21.14
N THR A 40 -11.36 -4.96 -22.28
CA THR A 40 -10.44 -5.27 -23.39
C THR A 40 -9.00 -5.01 -23.00
N ILE A 41 -8.72 -4.04 -22.12
CA ILE A 41 -7.37 -3.78 -21.60
C ILE A 41 -7.08 -4.62 -20.36
N LEU A 42 -8.07 -4.84 -19.48
CA LEU A 42 -7.87 -5.60 -18.26
C LEU A 42 -7.49 -7.07 -18.55
N GLN A 43 -7.99 -7.62 -19.65
CA GLN A 43 -7.62 -8.96 -20.13
C GLN A 43 -6.19 -9.05 -20.70
N GLN A 44 -5.58 -7.93 -21.08
CA GLN A 44 -4.21 -7.89 -21.61
C GLN A 44 -3.15 -7.75 -20.51
N LEU A 45 -3.55 -7.42 -19.28
CA LEU A 45 -2.62 -7.25 -18.16
C LEU A 45 -1.89 -8.56 -17.85
N LYS A 46 -0.56 -8.55 -18.02
CA LYS A 46 0.30 -9.71 -17.74
C LYS A 46 0.75 -9.78 -16.29
N ALA A 47 0.79 -8.64 -15.62
CA ALA A 47 1.13 -8.49 -14.22
C ALA A 47 0.22 -7.43 -13.60
N VAL A 48 -0.23 -7.67 -12.38
CA VAL A 48 -1.01 -6.72 -11.58
C VAL A 48 -0.61 -6.97 -10.13
N TYR A 49 -0.82 -5.99 -9.27
CA TYR A 49 -0.72 -6.19 -7.83
C TYR A 49 -1.62 -7.39 -7.42
N PRO A 50 -1.08 -8.55 -6.99
CA PRO A 50 -1.82 -9.83 -7.02
C PRO A 50 -3.12 -9.90 -6.18
N ARG A 51 -3.29 -8.99 -5.22
CA ARG A 51 -4.57 -8.84 -4.50
C ARG A 51 -5.66 -8.17 -5.35
N ILE A 52 -5.32 -7.30 -6.30
CA ILE A 52 -6.29 -6.57 -7.13
C ILE A 52 -6.85 -7.48 -8.24
N MET A 53 -5.96 -8.23 -8.90
CA MET A 53 -6.31 -9.22 -9.91
C MET A 53 -5.47 -10.47 -9.68
N LEU A 54 -6.12 -11.65 -9.74
CA LEU A 54 -5.43 -12.92 -9.56
C LEU A 54 -4.35 -13.13 -10.62
N HIS A 55 -3.16 -13.48 -10.15
CA HIS A 55 -2.03 -13.85 -10.99
C HIS A 55 -2.32 -15.12 -11.79
N GLN A 56 -1.64 -15.30 -12.93
CA GLN A 56 -1.84 -16.46 -13.81
C GLN A 56 -1.63 -17.80 -13.10
N ASP A 57 -0.62 -17.91 -12.23
CA ASP A 57 -0.37 -19.15 -11.48
C ASP A 57 -1.47 -19.43 -10.46
N VAL A 58 -2.01 -18.38 -9.82
CA VAL A 58 -3.13 -18.53 -8.88
C VAL A 58 -4.38 -18.99 -9.64
N LYS A 59 -4.65 -18.42 -10.81
CA LYS A 59 -5.74 -18.86 -11.70
C LYS A 59 -5.56 -20.32 -12.16
N ALA A 60 -4.33 -20.70 -12.55
CA ALA A 60 -4.01 -22.06 -12.97
C ALA A 60 -4.20 -23.07 -11.83
N LEU A 61 -3.76 -22.71 -10.62
CA LEU A 61 -3.97 -23.53 -9.43
C LEU A 61 -5.45 -23.68 -9.09
N ILE A 62 -6.22 -22.57 -9.12
CA ILE A 62 -7.68 -22.61 -8.92
C ILE A 62 -8.35 -23.55 -9.92
N ALA A 63 -7.99 -23.46 -11.21
CA ALA A 63 -8.54 -24.34 -12.23
C ALA A 63 -8.27 -25.82 -11.93
N LYS A 64 -7.05 -26.15 -11.48
CA LYS A 64 -6.68 -27.53 -11.10
C LYS A 64 -7.38 -28.03 -9.84
N ILE A 65 -7.58 -27.15 -8.87
CA ILE A 65 -8.34 -27.47 -7.66
C ILE A 65 -9.81 -27.77 -8.04
N VAL A 66 -10.44 -26.91 -8.84
CA VAL A 66 -11.83 -27.12 -9.31
C VAL A 66 -11.96 -28.41 -10.12
N GLU A 67 -11.03 -28.70 -11.04
CA GLU A 67 -10.98 -29.93 -11.82
C GLU A 67 -10.96 -31.19 -10.93
N LYS A 68 -10.11 -31.20 -9.90
CA LYS A 68 -10.00 -32.31 -8.94
C LYS A 68 -11.18 -32.43 -7.98
N SER A 69 -11.94 -31.35 -7.82
CA SER A 69 -12.99 -31.25 -6.82
C SER A 69 -14.33 -31.80 -7.29
N GLU A 70 -14.46 -32.09 -8.59
CA GLU A 70 -15.67 -32.59 -9.26
C GLU A 70 -16.92 -31.73 -8.95
N THR A 71 -16.73 -30.43 -8.76
CA THR A 71 -17.82 -29.48 -8.47
C THR A 71 -18.37 -28.87 -9.74
N GLU A 72 -19.69 -28.88 -9.92
CA GLU A 72 -20.35 -28.15 -10.99
C GLU A 72 -20.64 -26.69 -10.59
N ASN A 73 -20.46 -25.74 -11.51
CA ASN A 73 -20.82 -24.32 -11.35
C ASN A 73 -20.20 -23.57 -10.15
N GLN A 74 -19.18 -24.14 -9.51
CA GLN A 74 -18.43 -23.52 -8.43
C GLN A 74 -17.05 -23.06 -8.89
N THR A 75 -16.51 -22.08 -8.17
CA THR A 75 -15.11 -21.67 -8.22
C THR A 75 -14.58 -21.59 -6.79
N CYS A 76 -13.31 -21.24 -6.63
CA CYS A 76 -12.73 -21.14 -5.30
C CYS A 76 -11.64 -20.07 -5.16
N LEU A 77 -11.34 -19.72 -3.90
CA LEU A 77 -10.18 -18.91 -3.52
C LEU A 77 -9.33 -19.65 -2.47
N PRO A 78 -8.03 -19.90 -2.72
CA PRO A 78 -7.14 -20.57 -1.79
C PRO A 78 -6.45 -19.61 -0.81
N PHE A 79 -6.43 -19.96 0.48
CA PHE A 79 -5.83 -19.20 1.57
C PHE A 79 -4.70 -19.98 2.28
N PRO A 80 -3.70 -19.29 2.85
CA PRO A 80 -2.55 -19.92 3.53
C PRO A 80 -2.85 -20.39 4.96
N SER A 81 -4.02 -20.05 5.50
CA SER A 81 -4.43 -20.39 6.85
C SER A 81 -5.93 -20.60 6.96
N GLN A 82 -6.33 -21.40 7.96
CA GLN A 82 -7.74 -21.63 8.26
C GLN A 82 -8.45 -20.35 8.67
N ALA A 83 -7.81 -19.53 9.51
CA ALA A 83 -8.40 -18.28 9.99
C ALA A 83 -8.76 -17.32 8.84
N ALA A 84 -7.91 -17.20 7.82
CA ALA A 84 -8.20 -16.35 6.66
C ALA A 84 -9.39 -16.90 5.84
N ALA A 85 -9.49 -18.22 5.67
CA ALA A 85 -10.63 -18.84 5.00
C ALA A 85 -11.94 -18.67 5.79
N ASP A 86 -11.91 -18.88 7.10
CA ASP A 86 -13.07 -18.67 7.98
C ASP A 86 -13.56 -17.22 7.92
N GLU A 87 -12.64 -16.25 7.95
CA GLU A 87 -12.98 -14.83 7.85
C GLU A 87 -13.51 -14.45 6.46
N CYS A 88 -13.02 -15.10 5.39
CA CYS A 88 -13.58 -14.95 4.05
C CYS A 88 -15.03 -15.45 3.99
N VAL A 89 -15.32 -16.60 4.59
CA VAL A 89 -16.69 -17.14 4.66
C VAL A 89 -17.60 -16.22 5.47
N ALA A 90 -17.15 -15.76 6.64
CA ALA A 90 -17.91 -14.82 7.46
C ALA A 90 -18.21 -13.52 6.71
N PHE A 91 -17.23 -12.98 5.99
CA PHE A 91 -17.41 -11.79 5.15
C PHE A 91 -18.45 -12.02 4.04
N ALA A 92 -18.29 -13.10 3.26
CA ALA A 92 -19.14 -13.39 2.11
C ALA A 92 -20.60 -13.71 2.49
N THR A 93 -20.81 -14.20 3.72
CA THR A 93 -22.12 -14.55 4.28
C THR A 93 -22.69 -13.46 5.17
N SER A 94 -22.01 -12.32 5.33
CA SER A 94 -22.51 -11.19 6.13
C SER A 94 -23.68 -10.46 5.45
N GLU A 95 -24.55 -9.84 6.26
CA GLU A 95 -25.68 -9.05 5.76
C GLU A 95 -25.23 -7.83 4.95
N ALA A 96 -24.04 -7.29 5.25
CA ALA A 96 -23.43 -6.18 4.53
C ALA A 96 -23.21 -6.47 3.03
N ARG A 97 -23.22 -7.74 2.61
CA ARG A 97 -23.10 -8.11 1.17
C ARG A 97 -24.40 -7.94 0.38
N GLY A 98 -25.52 -7.62 1.04
CA GLY A 98 -26.80 -7.38 0.39
C GLY A 98 -27.22 -8.52 -0.54
N GLU A 99 -27.67 -8.20 -1.74
CA GLU A 99 -28.13 -9.19 -2.74
C GLU A 99 -27.04 -10.17 -3.19
N ASN A 100 -25.77 -9.76 -3.11
CA ASN A 100 -24.65 -10.61 -3.51
C ASN A 100 -24.34 -11.69 -2.48
N ARG A 101 -24.79 -11.54 -1.22
CA ARG A 101 -24.51 -12.43 -0.08
C ARG A 101 -24.57 -13.91 -0.44
N CYS A 102 -23.57 -14.68 -0.03
CA CYS A 102 -23.60 -16.15 -0.10
C CYS A 102 -24.48 -16.69 1.03
N LYS A 103 -25.32 -17.68 0.73
CA LYS A 103 -25.97 -18.46 1.79
C LYS A 103 -24.96 -19.41 2.44
N PRO A 104 -25.09 -19.75 3.74
CA PRO A 104 -24.16 -20.68 4.40
C PRO A 104 -23.99 -22.02 3.70
N GLU A 105 -25.05 -22.54 3.07
CA GLU A 105 -25.03 -23.79 2.29
C GLU A 105 -24.37 -23.67 0.90
N GLU A 106 -24.20 -22.45 0.39
CA GLU A 106 -23.59 -22.20 -0.92
C GLU A 106 -22.06 -22.13 -0.84
N ILE A 107 -21.50 -21.89 0.35
CA ILE A 107 -20.08 -21.63 0.57
C ILE A 107 -19.48 -22.64 1.54
N SER A 108 -18.29 -23.16 1.23
CA SER A 108 -17.62 -24.15 2.08
C SER A 108 -16.11 -24.00 2.06
N ILE A 109 -15.45 -24.50 3.10
CA ILE A 109 -14.00 -24.58 3.17
C ILE A 109 -13.60 -26.04 2.95
N ARG A 110 -12.73 -26.26 1.98
CA ARG A 110 -12.13 -27.56 1.66
C ARG A 110 -10.62 -27.47 1.77
N LEU A 111 -9.99 -28.49 2.35
CA LEU A 111 -8.55 -28.50 2.57
C LEU A 111 -7.85 -29.29 1.47
N PHE A 112 -6.94 -28.63 0.76
CA PHE A 112 -6.08 -29.25 -0.24
C PHE A 112 -4.65 -29.31 0.27
N ALA A 113 -3.93 -30.36 -0.10
CA ALA A 113 -2.52 -30.51 0.21
C ALA A 113 -1.73 -30.90 -1.03
N THR A 114 -0.58 -30.27 -1.21
CA THR A 114 0.51 -30.76 -2.07
C THR A 114 1.55 -31.46 -1.19
N LYS A 115 2.75 -31.73 -1.73
CA LYS A 115 3.84 -32.31 -0.95
C LYS A 115 4.29 -31.40 0.20
N THR A 116 4.26 -30.09 0.01
CA THR A 116 4.79 -29.13 0.99
C THR A 116 3.79 -28.09 1.48
N ILE A 117 2.65 -27.90 0.81
CA ILE A 117 1.72 -26.79 1.09
C ILE A 117 0.31 -27.31 1.36
N TYR A 118 -0.30 -26.76 2.41
CA TYR A 118 -1.74 -26.87 2.68
C TYR A 118 -2.46 -25.59 2.22
N LEU A 119 -3.65 -25.75 1.64
CA LEU A 119 -4.48 -24.68 1.11
C LEU A 119 -5.89 -24.80 1.70
N TRP A 120 -6.30 -23.80 2.48
CA TRP A 120 -7.69 -23.66 2.91
C TRP A 120 -8.45 -22.97 1.81
N THR A 121 -9.25 -23.74 1.09
CA THR A 121 -9.87 -23.27 -0.15
C THR A 121 -11.35 -23.02 0.07
N VAL A 122 -11.77 -21.78 -0.13
CA VAL A 122 -13.16 -21.35 -0.01
C VAL A 122 -13.85 -21.57 -1.35
N PHE A 123 -14.77 -22.54 -1.42
CA PHE A 123 -15.61 -22.83 -2.59
C PHE A 123 -16.92 -22.07 -2.52
N PHE A 124 -17.36 -21.51 -3.66
CA PHE A 124 -18.62 -20.77 -3.78
C PHE A 124 -19.12 -20.78 -5.24
N PRO A 125 -20.41 -20.51 -5.51
CA PRO A 125 -20.95 -20.43 -6.86
C PRO A 125 -20.32 -19.26 -7.63
N ALA A 126 -19.91 -19.45 -8.88
CA ALA A 126 -19.25 -18.40 -9.66
C ALA A 126 -20.02 -17.05 -9.71
N PRO A 127 -21.37 -17.01 -9.82
CA PRO A 127 -22.13 -15.76 -9.75
C PRO A 127 -22.02 -14.99 -8.43
N LYS A 128 -21.60 -15.65 -7.34
CA LYS A 128 -21.40 -15.04 -6.02
C LYS A 128 -20.02 -14.39 -5.84
N ALA A 129 -19.18 -14.37 -6.88
CA ALA A 129 -17.89 -13.70 -6.87
C ALA A 129 -17.91 -12.24 -6.32
N PRO A 130 -18.93 -11.39 -6.60
CA PRO A 130 -19.02 -10.05 -6.01
C PRO A 130 -19.13 -10.01 -4.48
N ALA A 131 -19.50 -11.12 -3.83
CA ALA A 131 -19.53 -11.22 -2.37
C ALA A 131 -18.21 -11.69 -1.76
N VAL A 132 -17.37 -12.38 -2.53
CA VAL A 132 -16.17 -13.05 -2.01
C VAL A 132 -14.89 -12.34 -2.43
N ILE A 133 -14.77 -11.92 -3.70
CA ILE A 133 -13.56 -11.28 -4.24
C ILE A 133 -13.12 -10.03 -3.45
N PRO A 134 -14.04 -9.16 -2.97
CA PRO A 134 -13.64 -8.00 -2.18
C PRO A 134 -12.86 -8.36 -0.91
N PHE A 135 -13.11 -9.52 -0.30
CA PHE A 135 -12.30 -10.00 0.82
C PHE A 135 -10.84 -10.16 0.39
N TRP A 136 -10.58 -10.94 -0.65
CA TRP A 136 -9.24 -11.15 -1.21
C TRP A 136 -8.53 -9.83 -1.53
N GLN A 137 -9.27 -8.91 -2.15
CA GLN A 137 -8.76 -7.60 -2.55
C GLN A 137 -8.40 -6.73 -1.35
N ASN A 138 -9.31 -6.56 -0.39
CA ASN A 138 -9.19 -5.58 0.68
C ASN A 138 -8.38 -6.11 1.87
N SER A 139 -8.53 -7.39 2.24
CA SER A 139 -7.74 -7.98 3.33
C SER A 139 -6.31 -8.31 2.89
N GLY A 140 -6.11 -8.69 1.62
CA GLY A 140 -4.81 -9.09 1.10
C GLY A 140 -4.22 -10.34 1.76
N THR A 141 -5.07 -11.24 2.28
CA THR A 141 -4.68 -12.48 2.99
C THR A 141 -4.71 -13.75 2.12
N GLY A 142 -4.95 -13.62 0.82
CA GLY A 142 -4.86 -14.73 -0.13
C GLY A 142 -3.45 -15.31 -0.24
N ILE A 143 -3.31 -16.49 -0.87
CA ILE A 143 -1.97 -17.02 -1.16
C ILE A 143 -1.17 -16.10 -2.10
N SER A 144 0.15 -16.13 -1.97
CA SER A 144 1.04 -15.40 -2.88
C SER A 144 1.19 -16.10 -4.23
N THR A 145 1.77 -15.38 -5.19
CA THR A 145 2.12 -15.93 -6.51
C THR A 145 3.14 -17.06 -6.40
N ARG A 146 4.08 -16.99 -5.45
CA ARG A 146 5.10 -18.03 -5.20
C ARG A 146 4.53 -19.27 -4.54
N VAL A 147 3.53 -19.12 -3.65
CA VAL A 147 2.77 -20.27 -3.14
C VAL A 147 2.07 -20.99 -4.29
N ALA A 148 1.40 -20.25 -5.18
CA ALA A 148 0.75 -20.85 -6.34
C ALA A 148 1.75 -21.54 -7.28
N GLU A 149 2.89 -20.89 -7.58
CA GLU A 149 3.97 -21.48 -8.38
C GLU A 149 4.49 -22.79 -7.77
N GLN A 150 4.72 -22.82 -6.46
CA GLN A 150 5.18 -24.03 -5.76
C GLN A 150 4.14 -25.14 -5.81
N CYS A 151 2.87 -24.84 -5.57
CA CYS A 151 1.78 -25.82 -5.70
C CYS A 151 1.69 -26.38 -7.13
N MET A 152 1.91 -25.55 -8.15
CA MET A 152 1.90 -25.97 -9.54
C MET A 152 3.09 -26.90 -9.88
N LYS A 153 4.27 -26.71 -9.25
CA LYS A 153 5.40 -27.64 -9.37
C LYS A 153 5.09 -29.02 -8.75
N GLU A 154 4.26 -29.04 -7.72
CA GLU A 154 3.84 -30.24 -6.98
C GLU A 154 2.44 -30.73 -7.37
N ILE A 155 1.95 -30.34 -8.54
CA ILE A 155 0.54 -30.53 -8.90
C ILE A 155 0.10 -31.99 -8.97
N SER A 156 1.04 -32.91 -9.22
CA SER A 156 0.80 -34.37 -9.18
C SER A 156 0.42 -34.87 -7.78
N ASP A 157 0.88 -34.20 -6.73
CA ASP A 157 0.61 -34.54 -5.33
C ASP A 157 -0.64 -33.85 -4.78
N LEU A 158 -1.23 -32.92 -5.55
CA LEU A 158 -2.42 -32.16 -5.14
C LEU A 158 -3.59 -33.12 -4.90
N LYS A 159 -4.06 -33.16 -3.64
CA LYS A 159 -5.21 -33.95 -3.22
C LYS A 159 -6.03 -33.19 -2.19
N GLU A 160 -7.33 -33.42 -2.19
CA GLU A 160 -8.17 -33.03 -1.08
C GLU A 160 -7.91 -33.95 0.11
N ILE A 161 -7.89 -33.38 1.31
CA ILE A 161 -7.74 -34.12 2.56
C ILE A 161 -8.85 -33.73 3.53
N SER A 162 -9.32 -34.71 4.31
CA SER A 162 -10.31 -34.44 5.35
C SER A 162 -9.69 -33.60 6.48
N LEU A 163 -10.42 -32.60 6.96
CA LEU A 163 -10.10 -31.91 8.20
C LEU A 163 -10.27 -32.88 9.38
N TRP A 164 -9.25 -32.98 10.24
CA TRP A 164 -9.26 -33.81 11.44
C TRP A 164 -8.62 -33.08 12.62
N SER A 165 -8.92 -33.53 13.85
CA SER A 165 -8.41 -32.93 15.10
C SER A 165 -6.89 -33.01 15.19
N GLY A 166 -6.18 -31.93 14.85
CA GLY A 166 -4.72 -31.90 14.74
C GLY A 166 -4.19 -31.52 13.35
N SER A 167 -5.08 -31.23 12.41
CA SER A 167 -4.72 -30.59 11.14
C SER A 167 -3.94 -29.30 11.41
N PRO A 168 -2.91 -28.98 10.61
CA PRO A 168 -2.20 -27.71 10.74
C PRO A 168 -3.19 -26.55 10.60
N THR A 169 -2.92 -25.40 11.23
CA THR A 169 -3.75 -24.18 11.06
C THR A 169 -3.18 -23.23 10.01
N THR A 170 -1.94 -23.47 9.58
CA THR A 170 -1.26 -22.81 8.46
C THR A 170 -0.34 -23.80 7.73
N SER A 171 -0.09 -23.55 6.45
CA SER A 171 0.90 -24.27 5.66
C SER A 171 2.32 -23.74 5.82
N ILE A 172 2.47 -22.57 6.45
CA ILE A 172 3.71 -21.82 6.43
C ILE A 172 4.61 -22.22 7.59
N LYS A 173 5.74 -22.85 7.26
CA LYS A 173 6.81 -23.12 8.21
C LYS A 173 7.69 -21.87 8.33
N GLN A 174 8.01 -21.52 9.57
CA GLN A 174 8.99 -20.47 9.85
C GLN A 174 10.38 -20.98 9.48
N GLY A 175 11.18 -20.12 8.85
CA GLY A 175 12.53 -20.43 8.40
C GLY A 175 13.48 -19.25 8.57
N PRO A 176 14.77 -19.41 8.23
CA PRO A 176 15.80 -18.43 8.51
C PRO A 176 15.54 -17.05 7.91
N ALA A 177 14.88 -16.97 6.75
CA ALA A 177 14.59 -15.68 6.11
C ALA A 177 13.67 -14.80 6.98
N HIS A 178 12.74 -15.41 7.70
CA HIS A 178 11.84 -14.71 8.62
C HIS A 178 12.58 -14.09 9.80
N GLU A 179 13.50 -14.84 10.42
CA GLU A 179 14.32 -14.36 11.53
C GLU A 179 15.22 -13.21 11.08
N ILE A 180 15.94 -13.38 9.96
CA ILE A 180 16.79 -12.34 9.39
C ILE A 180 16.01 -11.07 9.07
N LEU A 181 14.78 -11.19 8.56
CA LEU A 181 13.91 -10.04 8.30
C LEU A 181 13.53 -9.31 9.58
N ARG A 182 13.12 -10.02 10.63
CA ARG A 182 12.76 -9.42 11.93
C ARG A 182 13.96 -8.74 12.58
N ASP A 183 15.13 -9.37 12.53
CA ASP A 183 16.38 -8.80 13.02
C ASP A 183 16.77 -7.54 12.24
N ARG A 184 16.67 -7.59 10.90
CA ARG A 184 16.98 -6.44 10.05
C ARG A 184 16.03 -5.29 10.31
N ILE A 185 14.73 -5.54 10.37
CA ILE A 185 13.72 -4.50 10.59
C ILE A 185 13.89 -3.89 11.99
N SER A 186 14.03 -4.70 13.04
CA SER A 186 14.26 -4.18 14.39
C SER A 186 15.56 -3.35 14.49
N SER A 187 16.66 -3.81 13.86
CA SER A 187 17.91 -3.06 13.77
C SER A 187 17.71 -1.71 13.06
N LEU A 188 17.04 -1.69 11.90
CA LEU A 188 16.75 -0.46 11.16
C LEU A 188 15.82 0.49 11.94
N MET A 189 14.84 -0.03 12.66
CA MET A 189 13.92 0.75 13.49
C MET A 189 14.62 1.43 14.68
N ASN A 190 15.67 0.81 15.22
CA ASN A 190 16.49 1.36 16.30
C ASN A 190 17.61 2.29 15.82
N ARG A 191 17.91 2.29 14.52
CA ARG A 191 19.05 3.02 13.94
C ARG A 191 18.82 4.53 13.96
N ALA A 192 19.70 5.29 14.61
CA ALA A 192 19.69 6.76 14.58
C ALA A 192 18.30 7.40 14.83
N PRO A 193 17.69 7.19 16.01
CA PRO A 193 16.35 7.69 16.32
C PRO A 193 16.27 9.22 16.17
N ALA A 194 15.09 9.76 15.90
CA ALA A 194 14.91 11.21 15.68
C ALA A 194 15.23 12.03 16.94
N GLY A 195 14.89 11.49 18.10
CA GLY A 195 15.16 12.07 19.42
C GLY A 195 16.33 11.40 20.16
N PRO A 196 16.42 11.59 21.49
CA PRO A 196 17.37 10.87 22.33
C PRO A 196 17.25 9.34 22.17
N PRO A 197 18.32 8.57 22.47
CA PRO A 197 18.24 7.12 22.51
C PRO A 197 17.08 6.65 23.40
N ARG A 198 16.31 5.68 22.91
CA ARG A 198 15.22 5.08 23.69
C ARG A 198 15.77 4.25 24.84
N GLU A 199 15.08 4.29 25.97
CA GLU A 199 15.37 3.42 27.12
C GLU A 199 15.19 1.94 26.74
N THR A 200 14.12 1.63 25.99
CA THR A 200 13.85 0.28 25.50
C THR A 200 13.92 0.25 23.97
N GLN A 201 14.72 -0.66 23.44
CA GLN A 201 14.87 -0.87 22.00
C GLN A 201 13.85 -1.87 21.47
N VAL A 202 13.47 -1.71 20.21
CA VAL A 202 12.65 -2.68 19.48
C VAL A 202 13.44 -3.98 19.36
N SER A 203 12.84 -5.10 19.75
CA SER A 203 13.41 -6.43 19.54
C SER A 203 12.81 -7.09 18.29
N PRO A 204 13.41 -8.17 17.78
CA PRO A 204 12.79 -8.98 16.73
C PRO A 204 11.39 -9.47 17.12
N GLU A 205 11.13 -9.71 18.41
CA GLU A 205 9.83 -10.13 18.92
C GLU A 205 8.72 -9.08 18.75
N ASP A 206 9.08 -7.82 18.56
CA ASP A 206 8.16 -6.70 18.34
C ASP A 206 7.83 -6.48 16.87
N VAL A 207 8.49 -7.22 15.98
CA VAL A 207 8.28 -7.18 14.53
C VAL A 207 7.37 -8.32 14.11
N TYR A 208 6.23 -7.98 13.51
CA TYR A 208 5.25 -8.91 12.95
C TYR A 208 5.24 -8.80 11.43
N LEU A 209 5.40 -9.92 10.73
CA LEU A 209 5.45 -9.97 9.27
C LEU A 209 4.09 -10.34 8.67
N PHE A 210 3.76 -9.75 7.52
CA PHE A 210 2.50 -10.00 6.82
C PHE A 210 2.71 -10.12 5.31
N GLN A 211 1.79 -10.80 4.62
CA GLN A 211 1.91 -11.10 3.19
C GLN A 211 1.82 -9.84 2.32
N THR A 212 1.06 -8.84 2.76
CA THR A 212 0.86 -7.56 2.07
C THR A 212 0.69 -6.39 3.06
N GLY A 213 0.90 -5.15 2.59
CA GLY A 213 0.59 -3.94 3.38
C GLY A 213 -0.87 -3.88 3.83
N MET A 214 -1.79 -4.37 3.00
CA MET A 214 -3.20 -4.43 3.41
C MET A 214 -3.43 -5.49 4.48
N SER A 215 -2.74 -6.62 4.44
CA SER A 215 -2.92 -7.66 5.47
C SER A 215 -2.39 -7.23 6.84
N SER A 216 -1.38 -6.35 6.92
CA SER A 216 -0.98 -5.78 8.22
C SER A 216 -2.04 -4.84 8.77
N ILE A 217 -2.59 -3.94 7.95
CA ILE A 217 -3.67 -3.02 8.34
C ILE A 217 -4.93 -3.81 8.74
N TYR A 218 -5.37 -4.72 7.87
CA TYR A 218 -6.52 -5.58 8.07
C TYR A 218 -6.42 -6.38 9.36
N THR A 219 -5.32 -7.11 9.55
CA THR A 219 -5.18 -8.04 10.68
C THR A 219 -5.15 -7.29 12.01
N VAL A 220 -4.39 -6.20 12.09
CA VAL A 220 -4.32 -5.37 13.30
C VAL A 220 -5.68 -4.73 13.59
N HIS A 221 -6.34 -4.16 12.58
CA HIS A 221 -7.70 -3.62 12.74
C HIS A 221 -8.69 -4.70 13.22
N ARG A 222 -8.63 -5.91 12.65
CA ARG A 222 -9.49 -7.03 13.04
C ARG A 222 -9.28 -7.46 14.48
N TYR A 223 -8.04 -7.52 14.96
CA TYR A 223 -7.75 -7.87 16.35
C TYR A 223 -8.28 -6.83 17.32
N LEU A 224 -8.11 -5.55 16.99
CA LEU A 224 -8.72 -4.46 17.76
C LEU A 224 -10.25 -4.56 17.75
N THR A 225 -10.86 -4.76 16.59
CA THR A 225 -12.32 -4.88 16.47
C THR A 225 -12.86 -6.09 17.25
N LYS A 226 -12.16 -7.23 17.24
CA LYS A 226 -12.53 -8.41 18.06
C LYS A 226 -12.47 -8.11 19.56
N LYS A 227 -11.50 -7.30 20.00
CA LYS A 227 -11.29 -6.98 21.41
C LYS A 227 -12.19 -5.85 21.93
N PHE A 228 -12.33 -4.76 21.18
CA PHE A 228 -13.00 -3.54 21.62
C PHE A 228 -14.32 -3.27 20.91
N ASN A 229 -14.52 -3.83 19.72
CA ASN A 229 -15.69 -3.63 18.86
C ASN A 229 -16.14 -2.16 18.77
N SER A 230 -15.17 -1.24 18.74
CA SER A 230 -15.37 0.20 18.76
C SER A 230 -14.90 0.82 17.45
N ARG A 231 -15.39 2.02 17.12
CA ARG A 231 -15.05 2.69 15.86
C ARG A 231 -13.57 3.09 15.82
N SER A 232 -12.96 3.04 14.64
CA SER A 232 -11.63 3.61 14.38
C SER A 232 -11.75 5.03 13.82
N VAL A 233 -10.69 5.83 13.94
CA VAL A 233 -10.54 7.08 13.19
C VAL A 233 -9.53 6.88 12.07
N LEU A 234 -9.81 7.46 10.90
CA LEU A 234 -8.84 7.65 9.82
C LEU A 234 -8.55 9.14 9.68
N PHE A 235 -7.30 9.52 9.92
CA PHE A 235 -6.85 10.91 9.92
C PHE A 235 -5.89 11.17 8.75
N GLY A 236 -6.25 12.10 7.89
CA GLY A 236 -5.62 12.35 6.60
C GLY A 236 -6.04 11.34 5.53
N PHE A 237 -5.82 11.72 4.28
CA PHE A 237 -6.07 10.85 3.13
C PHE A 237 -5.08 9.69 3.11
N ALA A 238 -5.58 8.46 3.20
CA ALA A 238 -4.75 7.25 3.17
C ALA A 238 -4.82 6.53 1.82
N PHE A 239 -4.00 5.50 1.67
CA PHE A 239 -4.05 4.60 0.53
C PHE A 239 -5.47 4.04 0.33
N HIS A 240 -5.90 4.02 -0.93
CA HIS A 240 -7.28 3.76 -1.36
C HIS A 240 -7.95 2.54 -0.71
N SER A 241 -7.21 1.46 -0.42
CA SER A 241 -7.82 0.25 0.16
C SER A 241 -8.02 0.32 1.68
N THR A 242 -7.39 1.26 2.39
CA THR A 242 -7.48 1.40 3.84
C THR A 242 -8.89 1.75 4.33
N PRO A 243 -9.59 2.75 3.76
CA PRO A 243 -10.98 3.04 4.15
C PRO A 243 -11.91 1.84 4.01
N HIS A 244 -11.78 1.09 2.91
CA HIS A 244 -12.61 -0.11 2.68
C HIS A 244 -12.41 -1.17 3.76
N VAL A 245 -11.19 -1.33 4.30
CA VAL A 245 -10.98 -2.27 5.41
C VAL A 245 -11.78 -1.86 6.64
N PHE A 246 -11.85 -0.57 6.95
CA PHE A 246 -12.62 -0.12 8.12
C PHE A 246 -14.13 -0.21 7.90
N GLU A 247 -14.59 0.03 6.68
CA GLU A 247 -16.00 -0.12 6.27
C GLU A 247 -16.44 -1.59 6.25
N ASP A 248 -15.64 -2.47 5.67
CA ASP A 248 -15.95 -3.88 5.48
C ASP A 248 -15.79 -4.72 6.76
N PHE A 249 -14.92 -4.31 7.69
CA PHE A 249 -14.45 -5.18 8.79
C PHE A 249 -14.57 -4.58 10.20
N GLY A 250 -15.64 -3.83 10.46
CA GLY A 250 -15.94 -3.29 11.78
C GLY A 250 -17.10 -2.30 11.75
N PRO A 251 -17.27 -1.48 12.80
CA PRO A 251 -18.32 -0.45 12.86
C PRO A 251 -18.01 0.80 12.01
N GLY A 252 -17.22 0.66 10.94
CA GLY A 252 -16.73 1.76 10.10
C GLY A 252 -15.61 2.57 10.73
N SER A 253 -15.26 3.67 10.07
CA SER A 253 -14.35 4.70 10.60
C SER A 253 -14.96 6.09 10.55
N LYS A 254 -14.60 6.95 11.51
CA LYS A 254 -14.78 8.40 11.37
C LYS A 254 -13.59 8.95 10.57
N PHE A 255 -13.87 9.66 9.49
CA PHE A 255 -12.86 10.17 8.56
C PHE A 255 -12.66 11.68 8.74
N PHE A 256 -11.40 12.10 8.83
CA PHE A 256 -10.93 13.49 8.81
C PHE A 256 -9.92 13.61 7.67
N GLY A 257 -10.39 13.95 6.47
CA GLY A 257 -9.66 13.68 5.24
C GLY A 257 -8.60 14.71 4.84
N ASN A 258 -8.68 15.95 5.33
CA ASN A 258 -7.68 16.98 5.05
C ASN A 258 -6.40 16.70 5.85
N GLY A 259 -6.56 16.18 7.07
CA GLY A 259 -5.45 15.85 7.96
C GLY A 259 -4.66 17.09 8.41
N ASP A 260 -5.32 18.25 8.45
CA ASP A 260 -4.75 19.55 8.82
C ASP A 260 -5.11 19.96 10.26
N ALA A 261 -4.79 21.19 10.64
CA ALA A 261 -5.08 21.71 11.98
C ALA A 261 -6.58 21.82 12.29
N ALA A 262 -7.41 22.13 11.30
CA ALA A 262 -8.86 22.22 11.49
C ALA A 262 -9.47 20.84 11.71
N ASP A 263 -8.98 19.84 10.98
CA ASP A 263 -9.35 18.44 11.21
C ASP A 263 -8.90 17.94 12.59
N LEU A 264 -7.75 18.41 13.13
CA LEU A 264 -7.34 18.10 14.51
C LEU A 264 -8.29 18.71 15.54
N ASP A 265 -8.72 19.95 15.36
CA ASP A 265 -9.71 20.58 16.24
C ASP A 265 -11.06 19.82 16.19
N ALA A 266 -11.49 19.42 15.00
CA ALA A 266 -12.71 18.64 14.81
C ALA A 266 -12.60 17.23 15.42
N LEU A 267 -11.43 16.60 15.32
CA LEU A 267 -11.13 15.33 15.97
C LEU A 267 -11.24 15.44 17.49
N GLU A 268 -10.63 16.47 18.08
CA GLU A 268 -10.68 16.70 19.52
C GLU A 268 -12.13 16.90 19.99
N ALA A 269 -12.91 17.73 19.30
CA ALA A 269 -14.33 17.91 19.60
C ALA A 269 -15.12 16.60 19.51
N TYR A 270 -14.88 15.80 18.46
CA TYR A 270 -15.50 14.48 18.30
C TYR A 270 -15.16 13.54 19.46
N LEU A 271 -13.89 13.48 19.87
CA LEU A 271 -13.44 12.65 21.00
C LEU A 271 -14.06 13.10 22.33
N GLN A 272 -14.20 14.41 22.56
CA GLN A 272 -14.90 14.96 23.72
C GLN A 272 -16.36 14.51 23.76
N ASP A 273 -17.06 14.55 22.64
CA ASP A 273 -18.47 14.15 22.56
C ASP A 273 -18.65 12.65 22.75
N GLU A 274 -17.81 11.82 22.12
CA GLU A 274 -17.80 10.37 22.37
C GLU A 274 -17.57 10.06 23.85
N ALA A 275 -16.61 10.74 24.49
CA ALA A 275 -16.30 10.55 25.91
C ALA A 275 -17.44 10.97 26.84
N LYS A 276 -18.15 12.07 26.54
CA LYS A 276 -19.35 12.50 27.29
C LYS A 276 -20.46 11.45 27.24
N GLU A 277 -20.56 10.74 26.12
CA GLU A 277 -21.52 9.64 25.93
C GLU A 277 -20.99 8.28 26.40
N GLY A 278 -19.82 8.23 27.05
CA GLY A 278 -19.22 7.02 27.59
C GLY A 278 -18.65 6.07 26.52
N ARG A 279 -18.47 6.55 25.28
CA ARG A 279 -17.86 5.81 24.18
C ARG A 279 -16.37 6.10 24.07
N LYS A 280 -15.64 5.15 23.49
CA LYS A 280 -14.22 5.28 23.14
C LYS A 280 -14.02 4.81 21.71
N ILE A 281 -13.03 5.37 21.03
CA ILE A 281 -12.54 4.81 19.77
C ILE A 281 -11.46 3.77 20.08
N GLN A 282 -11.30 2.76 19.23
CA GLN A 282 -10.27 1.74 19.45
C GLN A 282 -8.88 2.21 19.01
N ALA A 283 -8.81 2.90 17.88
CA ALA A 283 -7.55 3.33 17.29
C ALA A 283 -7.77 4.50 16.32
N LEU A 284 -6.72 5.29 16.17
CA LEU A 284 -6.56 6.27 15.10
C LEU A 284 -5.46 5.77 14.15
N TRP A 285 -5.80 5.75 12.86
CA TRP A 285 -4.90 5.40 11.76
C TRP A 285 -4.55 6.66 10.98
N THR A 286 -3.27 6.83 10.63
CA THR A 286 -2.81 7.92 9.76
C THR A 286 -1.60 7.47 8.94
N GLU A 287 -1.36 8.10 7.80
CA GLU A 287 -0.15 7.90 7.00
C GLU A 287 0.81 9.07 7.22
N PHE A 288 2.11 8.78 7.24
CA PHE A 288 3.14 9.79 7.39
C PHE A 288 4.23 9.66 6.32
N PRO A 289 4.24 10.55 5.30
CA PRO A 289 3.18 11.50 4.91
C PRO A 289 2.03 10.80 4.16
N SER A 290 0.93 11.52 3.90
CA SER A 290 -0.24 11.00 3.18
C SER A 290 0.01 10.64 1.71
N ASN A 291 -0.73 9.67 1.17
CA ASN A 291 -0.70 9.32 -0.26
C ASN A 291 -2.01 9.75 -0.97
N PRO A 292 -1.98 10.61 -2.01
CA PRO A 292 -0.82 11.06 -2.81
C PRO A 292 -0.35 12.49 -2.52
N LEU A 293 -1.01 13.21 -1.61
CA LEU A 293 -0.78 14.65 -1.40
C LEU A 293 0.45 14.97 -0.55
N LEU A 294 0.97 13.96 0.16
CA LEU A 294 2.17 14.06 0.98
C LEU A 294 2.04 15.13 2.08
N SER A 295 0.80 15.30 2.57
CA SER A 295 0.51 16.10 3.76
C SER A 295 1.09 15.43 5.00
N VAL A 296 1.49 16.27 5.95
CA VAL A 296 2.21 15.86 7.16
C VAL A 296 1.29 16.16 8.35
N PRO A 297 0.69 15.13 8.98
CA PRO A 297 -0.15 15.32 10.15
C PRO A 297 0.71 15.70 11.37
N ASP A 298 0.13 16.47 12.31
CA ASP A 298 0.77 16.74 13.60
C ASP A 298 0.67 15.53 14.51
N LEU A 299 1.64 14.61 14.38
CA LEU A 299 1.69 13.40 15.20
C LEU A 299 1.82 13.71 16.71
N GLY A 300 2.35 14.88 17.09
CA GLY A 300 2.51 15.25 18.50
C GLY A 300 1.14 15.47 19.15
N ARG A 301 0.30 16.28 18.51
CA ARG A 301 -1.08 16.50 18.97
C ARG A 301 -1.91 15.21 18.90
N LEU A 302 -1.73 14.38 17.87
CA LEU A 302 -2.39 13.07 17.79
C LEU A 302 -2.01 12.15 18.95
N ARG A 303 -0.75 12.16 19.39
CA ARG A 303 -0.28 11.39 20.56
C ARG A 303 -0.92 11.88 21.85
N GLU A 304 -0.94 13.19 22.07
CA GLU A 304 -1.58 13.81 23.24
C GLU A 304 -3.05 13.39 23.35
N LEU A 305 -3.78 13.45 22.23
CA LEU A 305 -5.17 12.98 22.16
C LEU A 305 -5.28 11.47 22.41
N ALA A 306 -4.38 10.67 21.86
CA ALA A 306 -4.37 9.22 22.06
C ALA A 306 -4.16 8.84 23.55
N ASP A 307 -3.30 9.58 24.26
CA ASP A 307 -3.06 9.37 25.68
C ASP A 307 -4.20 9.85 26.57
N GLN A 308 -4.84 10.97 26.20
CA GLN A 308 -5.97 11.56 26.90
C GLN A 308 -7.24 10.71 26.78
N TYR A 309 -7.55 10.23 25.58
CA TYR A 309 -8.78 9.48 25.28
C TYR A 309 -8.58 7.97 25.22
N GLU A 310 -7.37 7.49 25.53
CA GLU A 310 -7.00 6.08 25.65
C GLU A 310 -7.33 5.23 24.42
N PHE A 311 -6.85 5.66 23.25
CA PHE A 311 -6.89 4.89 22.00
C PHE A 311 -5.47 4.62 21.46
N PHE A 312 -5.34 3.66 20.53
CA PHE A 312 -4.05 3.37 19.90
C PHE A 312 -3.78 4.30 18.71
N LEU A 313 -2.59 4.86 18.62
CA LEU A 313 -2.10 5.59 17.45
C LEU A 313 -1.27 4.65 16.57
N ILE A 314 -1.79 4.35 15.38
CA ILE A 314 -1.13 3.48 14.40
C ILE A 314 -0.76 4.31 13.18
N VAL A 315 0.52 4.32 12.83
CA VAL A 315 1.05 5.15 11.75
C VAL A 315 1.60 4.28 10.63
N ASP A 316 1.10 4.46 9.41
CA ASP A 316 1.68 3.86 8.21
C ASP A 316 2.80 4.77 7.68
N ASP A 317 4.02 4.26 7.67
CA ASP A 317 5.22 5.00 7.28
C ASP A 317 5.68 4.70 5.86
N THR A 318 4.91 3.92 5.10
CA THR A 318 5.32 3.33 3.81
C THR A 318 5.95 4.35 2.86
N ILE A 319 5.39 5.57 2.81
CA ILE A 319 5.85 6.63 1.91
C ILE A 319 7.14 7.28 2.39
N ALA A 320 7.23 7.62 3.68
CA ALA A 320 8.46 8.17 4.25
C ALA A 320 9.59 7.15 4.23
N SER A 321 9.25 5.88 4.44
CA SER A 321 10.15 4.76 4.70
C SER A 321 10.88 4.90 6.05
N PHE A 322 10.79 3.89 6.91
CA PHE A 322 11.40 3.93 8.24
C PHE A 322 12.93 4.14 8.25
N CYS A 323 13.66 4.08 7.13
CA CYS A 323 15.05 4.54 7.11
C CYS A 323 15.19 6.06 7.21
N ASN A 324 14.18 6.83 6.79
CA ASN A 324 14.18 8.28 6.80
C ASN A 324 13.58 8.87 8.08
N VAL A 325 12.54 8.23 8.60
CA VAL A 325 11.76 8.72 9.73
C VAL A 325 11.76 7.74 10.90
N ASP A 326 11.52 8.28 12.07
CA ASP A 326 11.45 7.55 13.31
C ASP A 326 10.17 7.87 14.08
N LEU A 327 9.19 6.96 13.96
CA LEU A 327 7.83 7.18 14.46
C LEU A 327 7.52 6.43 15.75
N LEU A 328 8.44 5.58 16.24
CA LEU A 328 8.20 4.78 17.45
C LEU A 328 8.16 5.63 18.73
N GLY A 329 8.67 6.87 18.69
CA GLY A 329 8.53 7.83 19.79
C GLY A 329 7.11 8.39 19.95
N VAL A 330 6.22 8.15 18.97
CA VAL A 330 4.87 8.72 18.94
C VAL A 330 3.80 7.67 18.67
N ALA A 331 4.05 6.71 17.78
CA ALA A 331 3.11 5.65 17.45
C ALA A 331 3.14 4.52 18.50
N ASP A 332 1.98 3.93 18.79
CA ASP A 332 1.91 2.65 19.50
C ASP A 332 2.37 1.49 18.60
N MET A 333 2.10 1.61 17.28
CA MET A 333 2.53 0.67 16.26
C MET A 333 2.83 1.40 14.95
N VAL A 334 3.91 1.00 14.28
CA VAL A 334 4.27 1.46 12.93
C VAL A 334 3.99 0.35 11.93
N ALA A 335 3.15 0.62 10.93
CA ALA A 335 2.86 -0.29 9.83
C ALA A 335 3.66 0.12 8.58
N SER A 336 4.27 -0.85 7.89
CA SER A 336 5.11 -0.59 6.73
C SER A 336 4.84 -1.59 5.62
N SER A 337 4.56 -1.13 4.41
CA SER A 337 4.53 -2.00 3.24
C SER A 337 5.96 -2.30 2.76
N LEU A 338 6.50 -3.45 3.15
CA LEU A 338 7.80 -3.96 2.71
C LEU A 338 7.85 -4.21 1.20
N THR A 339 6.69 -4.34 0.55
CA THR A 339 6.53 -4.40 -0.91
C THR A 339 7.17 -3.21 -1.65
N LYS A 340 7.32 -2.05 -1.00
CA LYS A 340 7.72 -0.79 -1.64
C LYS A 340 9.24 -0.62 -1.65
N SER A 341 9.77 0.47 -1.10
CA SER A 341 11.20 0.80 -1.08
C SER A 341 12.05 -0.23 -0.33
N PHE A 342 11.49 -0.92 0.68
CA PHE A 342 12.21 -1.97 1.42
C PHE A 342 12.62 -3.11 0.49
N SER A 343 11.67 -3.72 -0.24
CA SER A 343 11.99 -4.68 -1.31
C SER A 343 12.69 -3.98 -2.48
N GLY A 344 12.08 -2.97 -3.09
CA GLY A 344 12.73 -2.16 -4.12
C GLY A 344 12.65 -2.71 -5.54
N TYR A 345 12.16 -3.93 -5.75
CA TYR A 345 12.23 -4.59 -7.06
C TYR A 345 10.86 -4.88 -7.69
N ALA A 346 9.77 -4.52 -7.02
CA ALA A 346 8.40 -4.71 -7.50
C ALA A 346 8.08 -6.16 -7.94
N ASP A 347 8.66 -7.15 -7.25
CA ASP A 347 8.57 -8.58 -7.57
C ASP A 347 8.14 -9.46 -6.38
N VAL A 348 7.89 -8.85 -5.21
CA VAL A 348 7.43 -9.54 -4.01
C VAL A 348 6.58 -8.60 -3.17
N MET A 349 5.53 -9.14 -2.56
CA MET A 349 4.71 -8.42 -1.58
C MET A 349 5.12 -8.80 -0.17
N GLY A 350 5.04 -7.84 0.74
CA GLY A 350 5.23 -8.06 2.17
C GLY A 350 4.88 -6.82 2.97
N ALA A 351 4.75 -6.99 4.27
CA ALA A 351 4.61 -5.91 5.22
C ALA A 351 5.15 -6.26 6.59
N SER A 352 5.38 -5.23 7.39
CA SER A 352 5.64 -5.35 8.81
C SER A 352 4.67 -4.48 9.60
N ALA A 353 4.35 -4.92 10.81
CA ALA A 353 3.86 -4.06 11.87
C ALA A 353 4.82 -4.16 13.05
N VAL A 354 5.32 -3.03 13.55
CA VAL A 354 6.32 -2.95 14.61
C VAL A 354 5.72 -2.26 15.82
N LEU A 355 5.71 -2.93 16.96
CA LEU A 355 5.27 -2.35 18.22
C LEU A 355 6.33 -1.41 18.78
N SER A 356 5.89 -0.28 19.35
CA SER A 356 6.78 0.58 20.13
C SER A 356 6.87 0.06 21.56
N PRO A 357 8.04 -0.44 22.02
CA PRO A 357 8.21 -0.96 23.37
C PRO A 357 8.18 0.14 24.45
N THR A 358 8.25 1.41 24.03
CA THR A 358 8.13 2.57 24.93
C THR A 358 6.72 3.15 24.97
N ALA A 359 5.78 2.61 24.20
CA ALA A 359 4.40 3.09 24.19
C ALA A 359 3.66 2.75 25.50
N LYS A 360 2.84 3.68 25.98
CA LYS A 360 2.09 3.57 27.25
C LYS A 360 1.26 2.27 27.36
N ARG A 361 0.75 1.78 26.22
CA ARG A 361 -0.09 0.57 26.15
C ARG A 361 0.58 -0.59 25.41
N TYR A 362 1.92 -0.62 25.39
CA TYR A 362 2.70 -1.68 24.74
C TYR A 362 2.26 -3.08 25.17
N GLU A 363 2.20 -3.36 26.47
CA GLU A 363 1.83 -4.69 27.01
C GLU A 363 0.45 -5.16 26.51
N GLU A 364 -0.48 -4.22 26.35
CA GLU A 364 -1.82 -4.53 25.87
C GLU A 364 -1.82 -4.96 24.40
N LEU A 365 -1.09 -4.25 23.54
CA LEU A 365 -0.91 -4.62 22.14
C LEU A 365 -0.07 -5.87 22.00
N LYS A 366 1.02 -5.99 22.76
CA LYS A 366 1.90 -7.17 22.75
C LYS A 366 1.12 -8.43 23.09
N LYS A 367 0.28 -8.39 24.13
CA LYS A 367 -0.62 -9.48 24.48
C LYS A 367 -1.64 -9.76 23.38
N LEU A 368 -2.27 -8.73 22.82
CA LEU A 368 -3.23 -8.90 21.72
C LEU A 368 -2.59 -9.62 20.52
N MET A 369 -1.36 -9.24 20.17
CA MET A 369 -0.60 -9.90 19.11
C MET A 369 -0.21 -11.33 19.50
N ALA A 370 0.28 -11.57 20.72
CA ALA A 370 0.65 -12.91 21.18
C ALA A 370 -0.52 -13.89 21.19
N ASP A 371 -1.73 -13.43 21.54
CA ASP A 371 -2.93 -14.26 21.63
C ASP A 371 -3.51 -14.62 20.24
N ASN A 372 -3.19 -13.87 19.17
CA ASN A 372 -3.89 -13.97 17.88
C ASN A 372 -2.99 -14.13 16.65
N TYR A 373 -1.78 -13.58 16.67
CA TYR A 373 -0.94 -13.49 15.48
C TYR A 373 -0.34 -14.85 15.10
N GLN A 374 -0.48 -15.18 13.82
CA GLN A 374 0.22 -16.28 13.19
C GLN A 374 0.95 -15.74 11.95
N ASN A 375 2.25 -15.98 11.86
CA ASN A 375 2.99 -15.61 10.66
C ASN A 375 2.63 -16.57 9.50
N VAL A 376 2.03 -16.02 8.46
CA VAL A 376 1.60 -16.73 7.24
C VAL A 376 2.33 -16.23 5.99
N VAL A 377 3.47 -15.55 6.15
CA VAL A 377 4.34 -15.17 5.03
C VAL A 377 5.08 -16.40 4.52
N TYR A 378 4.91 -16.75 3.25
CA TYR A 378 5.58 -17.92 2.68
C TYR A 378 7.11 -17.74 2.66
N GLU A 379 7.86 -18.79 3.04
CA GLU A 379 9.33 -18.74 3.11
C GLU A 379 9.95 -18.26 1.80
N GLY A 380 9.44 -18.70 0.64
CA GLY A 380 9.94 -18.25 -0.66
C GLY A 380 9.70 -16.76 -0.95
N ASP A 381 8.66 -16.14 -0.35
CA ASP A 381 8.50 -14.69 -0.40
C ASP A 381 9.42 -13.99 0.62
N ALA A 382 9.59 -14.57 1.80
CA ALA A 382 10.52 -14.08 2.82
C ALA A 382 11.98 -14.08 2.32
N GLU A 383 12.42 -15.12 1.63
CA GLU A 383 13.75 -15.20 1.01
C GLU A 383 13.99 -14.10 -0.01
N VAL A 384 12.98 -13.78 -0.84
CA VAL A 384 13.08 -12.69 -1.81
C VAL A 384 13.08 -11.33 -1.11
N LEU A 385 12.20 -11.11 -0.13
CA LEU A 385 12.19 -9.89 0.68
C LEU A 385 13.52 -9.67 1.41
N GLU A 386 14.08 -10.74 1.99
CA GLU A 386 15.38 -10.72 2.65
C GLU A 386 16.46 -10.35 1.63
N LYS A 387 16.56 -11.05 0.50
CA LYS A 387 17.56 -10.75 -0.53
C LYS A 387 17.47 -9.31 -1.02
N ASN A 388 16.26 -8.86 -1.34
CA ASN A 388 15.98 -7.55 -1.92
C ASN A 388 16.24 -6.38 -0.94
N SER A 389 16.11 -6.62 0.36
CA SER A 389 16.32 -5.58 1.38
C SER A 389 17.78 -5.42 1.83
N ARG A 390 18.71 -6.24 1.34
CA ARG A 390 20.14 -6.16 1.72
C ARG A 390 20.80 -4.82 1.36
N ASN A 391 20.37 -4.18 0.28
CA ASN A 391 20.85 -2.87 -0.18
C ASN A 391 19.81 -1.75 0.03
N TYR A 392 18.85 -1.95 0.94
CA TYR A 392 17.77 -1.00 1.20
C TYR A 392 18.28 0.42 1.51
N ILE A 393 19.27 0.57 2.40
CA ILE A 393 19.85 1.87 2.78
C ILE A 393 20.52 2.57 1.59
N GLU A 394 21.33 1.84 0.83
CA GLU A 394 22.04 2.37 -0.35
C GLU A 394 21.06 2.85 -1.41
N ARG A 395 20.02 2.06 -1.70
CA ARG A 395 18.96 2.45 -2.63
C ARG A 395 18.20 3.67 -2.13
N SER A 396 17.77 3.67 -0.87
CA SER A 396 17.04 4.80 -0.29
C SER A 396 17.80 6.11 -0.35
N LYS A 397 19.14 6.09 -0.25
CA LYS A 397 19.97 7.29 -0.46
C LYS A 397 19.81 7.87 -1.87
N VAL A 398 19.87 7.01 -2.89
CA VAL A 398 19.68 7.42 -4.30
C VAL A 398 18.24 7.90 -4.53
N LEU A 399 17.25 7.16 -4.01
CA LEU A 399 15.84 7.53 -4.11
C LEU A 399 15.56 8.92 -3.51
N ASN A 400 16.07 9.19 -2.31
CA ASN A 400 15.96 10.49 -1.65
C ASN A 400 16.62 11.60 -2.48
N ASN A 401 17.83 11.37 -2.99
CA ASN A 401 18.55 12.35 -3.79
C ASN A 401 17.81 12.67 -5.10
N ASN A 402 17.39 11.64 -5.84
CA ASN A 402 16.71 11.81 -7.12
C ASN A 402 15.36 12.53 -6.94
N ALA A 403 14.57 12.14 -5.93
CA ALA A 403 13.31 12.82 -5.61
C ALA A 403 13.53 14.29 -5.24
N LYS A 404 14.49 14.57 -4.35
CA LYS A 404 14.83 15.93 -3.96
C LYS A 404 15.23 16.78 -5.17
N LYS A 405 16.08 16.27 -6.06
CA LYS A 405 16.57 17.00 -7.24
C LYS A 405 15.47 17.28 -8.26
N LEU A 406 14.61 16.31 -8.53
CA LEU A 406 13.44 16.53 -9.41
C LEU A 406 12.45 17.52 -8.81
N VAL A 407 12.16 17.43 -7.51
CA VAL A 407 11.27 18.37 -6.82
C VAL A 407 11.84 19.79 -6.82
N GLU A 408 13.14 19.96 -6.56
CA GLU A 408 13.82 21.26 -6.65
C GLU A 408 13.72 21.85 -8.08
N TYR A 409 13.96 21.02 -9.09
CA TYR A 409 13.86 21.43 -10.50
C TYR A 409 12.44 21.86 -10.87
N LEU A 410 11.44 21.00 -10.64
CA LEU A 410 10.04 21.27 -10.95
C LEU A 410 9.46 22.43 -10.12
N GLY A 411 9.84 22.52 -8.84
CA GLY A 411 9.39 23.59 -7.95
C GLY A 411 9.93 24.97 -8.33
N ASN A 412 11.11 25.04 -8.96
CA ASN A 412 11.60 26.28 -9.55
C ASN A 412 10.81 26.67 -10.80
N LEU A 413 10.45 25.70 -11.64
CA LEU A 413 9.62 25.93 -12.82
C LEU A 413 8.20 26.37 -12.46
N ALA A 414 7.63 25.88 -11.35
CA ALA A 414 6.32 26.30 -10.86
C ALA A 414 6.21 27.80 -10.54
N LYS A 415 7.35 28.51 -10.43
CA LYS A 415 7.41 29.96 -10.22
C LYS A 415 7.45 30.75 -11.53
N ASP A 416 7.71 30.09 -12.65
CA ASP A 416 7.74 30.71 -13.99
C ASP A 416 6.34 30.66 -14.60
N PRO A 417 5.71 31.82 -14.89
CA PRO A 417 4.40 31.87 -15.54
C PRO A 417 4.35 31.17 -16.90
N LYS A 418 5.49 30.97 -17.57
CA LYS A 418 5.57 30.27 -18.86
C LYS A 418 5.55 28.75 -18.73
N SER A 419 5.89 28.21 -17.55
CA SER A 419 5.84 26.77 -17.33
C SER A 419 4.41 26.32 -17.10
N SER A 420 4.06 25.12 -17.58
CA SER A 420 2.79 24.45 -17.30
C SER A 420 2.76 23.77 -15.92
N VAL A 421 3.87 23.75 -15.17
CA VAL A 421 3.90 23.20 -13.81
C VAL A 421 3.20 24.19 -12.87
N ALA A 422 2.11 23.74 -12.24
CA ALA A 422 1.34 24.56 -11.29
C ALA A 422 1.87 24.41 -9.86
N LYS A 423 2.13 23.16 -9.44
CA LYS A 423 2.48 22.84 -8.06
C LYS A 423 3.22 21.51 -7.95
N VAL A 424 4.12 21.41 -6.98
CA VAL A 424 4.81 20.16 -6.61
C VAL A 424 4.53 19.84 -5.15
N TYR A 425 4.02 18.64 -4.91
CA TYR A 425 3.73 18.10 -3.60
C TYR A 425 4.84 17.14 -3.21
N TYR A 426 5.55 17.46 -2.13
CA TYR A 426 6.57 16.65 -1.49
C TYR A 426 6.69 17.14 -0.02
N PRO A 427 7.13 16.33 0.95
CA PRO A 427 7.15 16.81 2.34
C PRO A 427 8.03 18.07 2.52
N ASN A 428 9.08 18.25 1.71
CA ASN A 428 9.92 19.46 1.75
C ASN A 428 9.27 20.72 1.17
N THR A 429 8.15 20.60 0.44
CA THR A 429 7.34 21.73 -0.07
C THR A 429 6.07 21.94 0.75
N SER A 430 5.83 21.11 1.78
CA SER A 430 4.70 21.24 2.69
C SER A 430 4.86 22.43 3.63
N GLU A 431 3.75 23.09 3.94
CA GLU A 431 3.68 24.12 4.98
C GLU A 431 4.02 23.55 6.37
N ASN A 432 3.79 22.24 6.57
CA ASN A 432 4.09 21.52 7.81
C ASN A 432 5.47 20.83 7.80
N LEU A 433 6.43 21.34 7.02
CA LEU A 433 7.80 20.78 6.94
C LEU A 433 8.46 20.64 8.32
N ASP A 434 8.28 21.61 9.22
CA ASP A 434 8.86 21.53 10.56
C ASP A 434 8.25 20.40 11.40
N ALA A 435 6.97 20.08 11.19
CA ALA A 435 6.37 18.88 11.79
C ALA A 435 7.00 17.61 11.24
N TYR A 436 7.36 17.57 9.95
CA TYR A 436 8.05 16.43 9.35
C TYR A 436 9.45 16.23 9.95
N LYS A 437 10.23 17.31 9.99
CA LYS A 437 11.63 17.29 10.46
C LYS A 437 11.78 16.79 11.89
N LYS A 438 10.80 17.03 12.76
CA LYS A 438 10.78 16.50 14.14
C LYS A 438 10.94 14.99 14.20
N TYR A 439 10.48 14.27 13.18
CA TYR A 439 10.49 12.82 13.12
C TYR A 439 11.52 12.26 12.13
N MET A 440 12.36 13.10 11.51
CA MET A 440 13.46 12.61 10.70
C MET A 440 14.52 11.96 11.57
N ARG A 441 15.06 10.83 11.13
CA ARG A 441 16.20 10.19 11.78
C ARG A 441 17.40 11.12 11.81
N GLN A 442 18.31 10.86 12.74
CA GLN A 442 19.59 11.58 12.75
C GLN A 442 20.48 11.07 11.60
N PRO A 443 21.26 11.95 10.97
CA PRO A 443 22.21 11.53 9.94
C PRO A 443 23.30 10.64 10.54
N THR A 444 23.86 9.79 9.68
CA THR A 444 24.88 8.79 10.02
C THR A 444 25.97 8.82 8.96
N GLN A 445 27.11 8.19 9.22
CA GLN A 445 28.23 8.20 8.27
C GLN A 445 27.86 7.66 6.88
N ASP A 446 26.98 6.67 6.81
CA ASP A 446 26.57 5.96 5.60
C ASP A 446 25.24 6.46 4.99
N PHE A 447 24.44 7.22 5.76
CA PHE A 447 23.08 7.60 5.34
C PHE A 447 22.65 8.98 5.83
N GLU A 448 22.17 9.80 4.89
CA GLU A 448 21.47 11.06 5.13
C GLU A 448 19.97 10.84 4.92
N PRO A 449 19.13 11.07 5.93
CA PRO A 449 17.69 10.90 5.80
C PRO A 449 17.09 11.96 4.86
N GLY A 450 16.13 11.52 4.04
CA GLY A 450 15.39 12.37 3.11
C GLY A 450 13.89 12.27 3.33
N TYR A 451 13.11 12.62 2.32
CA TYR A 451 11.64 12.65 2.42
C TYR A 451 10.97 11.53 1.60
N GLY A 452 11.71 10.46 1.31
CA GLY A 452 11.22 9.32 0.52
C GLY A 452 11.31 9.55 -1.00
N CYS A 453 10.78 8.59 -1.76
CA CYS A 453 10.92 8.51 -3.21
C CYS A 453 9.71 9.05 -4.00
N LEU A 454 8.63 9.43 -3.31
CA LEU A 454 7.34 9.76 -3.92
C LEU A 454 7.12 11.26 -3.89
N PHE A 455 6.74 11.85 -5.02
CA PHE A 455 6.21 13.22 -5.10
C PHE A 455 5.01 13.26 -6.07
N SER A 456 4.18 14.30 -5.99
CA SER A 456 3.16 14.57 -7.00
C SER A 456 3.45 15.90 -7.69
N VAL A 457 3.22 15.98 -9.01
CA VAL A 457 3.31 17.21 -9.79
C VAL A 457 1.95 17.51 -10.39
N GLU A 458 1.49 18.73 -10.24
CA GLU A 458 0.25 19.23 -10.85
C GLU A 458 0.58 20.17 -11.98
N MET A 459 -0.08 19.98 -13.12
CA MET A 459 -0.02 20.91 -14.25
C MET A 459 -1.20 21.89 -14.24
N ASP A 460 -1.09 22.96 -15.02
CA ASP A 460 -2.12 23.99 -15.14
C ASP A 460 -3.43 23.46 -15.72
N THR A 461 -3.35 22.59 -16.73
CA THR A 461 -4.53 22.02 -17.40
C THR A 461 -4.43 20.51 -17.61
N VAL A 462 -5.56 19.86 -17.84
CA VAL A 462 -5.61 18.42 -18.15
C VAL A 462 -4.87 18.12 -19.45
N GLU A 463 -4.95 18.99 -20.45
CA GLU A 463 -4.24 18.78 -21.73
C GLU A 463 -2.73 18.90 -21.57
N ALA A 464 -2.24 19.85 -20.76
CA ALA A 464 -0.83 19.93 -20.41
C ALA A 464 -0.38 18.69 -19.61
N THR A 465 -1.22 18.20 -18.70
CA THR A 465 -0.99 16.97 -17.94
C THR A 465 -0.88 15.75 -18.87
N SER A 466 -1.81 15.60 -19.81
CA SER A 466 -1.82 14.54 -20.81
C SER A 466 -0.58 14.63 -21.71
N ALA A 467 -0.23 15.81 -22.19
CA ALA A 467 0.94 16.03 -23.04
C ALA A 467 2.24 15.71 -22.31
N PHE A 468 2.38 16.12 -21.04
CA PHE A 468 3.53 15.75 -20.22
C PHE A 468 3.58 14.23 -20.00
N TYR A 469 2.49 13.60 -19.58
CA TYR A 469 2.44 12.16 -19.33
C TYR A 469 2.78 11.36 -20.60
N ASP A 470 2.20 11.72 -21.75
CA ASP A 470 2.43 11.00 -23.00
C ASP A 470 3.89 11.07 -23.49
N ASN A 471 4.63 12.09 -23.07
CA ASN A 471 6.03 12.35 -23.46
C ASN A 471 7.01 12.18 -22.29
N LEU A 472 6.57 11.63 -21.15
CA LEU A 472 7.47 11.32 -20.04
C LEU A 472 7.99 9.89 -20.19
N HIS A 473 9.23 9.78 -20.69
CA HIS A 473 9.93 8.52 -20.99
C HIS A 473 10.44 7.81 -19.72
N VAL A 474 9.53 7.53 -18.80
CA VAL A 474 9.74 6.67 -17.63
C VAL A 474 8.74 5.53 -17.67
N HIS A 475 8.90 4.54 -16.80
CA HIS A 475 7.90 3.48 -16.70
C HIS A 475 6.59 4.08 -16.15
N GLN A 476 5.49 3.84 -16.84
CA GLN A 476 4.18 4.37 -16.48
C GLN A 476 3.35 3.25 -15.87
N GLY A 477 2.86 3.37 -14.64
CA GLY A 477 2.15 2.29 -13.98
C GLY A 477 1.89 2.54 -12.50
N PRO A 478 0.98 1.77 -11.88
CA PRO A 478 0.79 1.84 -10.43
C PRO A 478 2.05 1.32 -9.72
N HIS A 479 2.12 1.42 -8.39
CA HIS A 479 3.28 1.12 -7.52
C HIS A 479 4.19 2.32 -7.21
N LEU A 480 5.13 2.12 -6.28
CA LEU A 480 6.13 3.08 -5.82
C LEU A 480 7.28 2.36 -5.11
N GLY A 481 8.43 3.02 -4.99
CA GLY A 481 9.61 2.52 -4.29
C GLY A 481 10.39 1.47 -5.07
N ALA A 482 10.12 1.28 -6.36
CA ALA A 482 10.89 0.39 -7.22
C ALA A 482 12.23 1.01 -7.63
N HIS A 483 13.14 0.18 -8.14
CA HIS A 483 14.42 0.60 -8.70
C HIS A 483 14.29 1.40 -10.01
N LEU A 484 13.11 1.39 -10.62
CA LEU A 484 12.76 2.15 -11.82
C LEU A 484 11.81 3.30 -11.44
N THR A 485 11.96 4.44 -12.10
CA THR A 485 11.05 5.57 -11.96
C THR A 485 9.69 5.22 -12.54
N LEU A 486 8.64 5.38 -11.72
CA LEU A 486 7.26 5.10 -12.05
C LEU A 486 6.41 6.37 -12.02
N THR A 487 5.51 6.53 -12.99
CA THR A 487 4.53 7.62 -13.01
C THR A 487 3.13 7.11 -13.33
N ILE A 488 2.11 7.72 -12.73
CA ILE A 488 0.70 7.44 -13.03
C ILE A 488 -0.15 8.69 -12.77
N PRO A 489 -1.20 8.96 -13.56
CA PRO A 489 -2.20 9.97 -13.22
C PRO A 489 -3.08 9.46 -12.08
N TYR A 490 -2.51 9.36 -10.87
CA TYR A 490 -3.09 8.64 -9.73
C TYR A 490 -4.52 9.08 -9.42
N VAL A 491 -4.77 10.39 -9.35
CA VAL A 491 -6.10 10.93 -9.05
C VAL A 491 -7.08 10.55 -10.16
N LYS A 492 -6.74 10.82 -11.42
CA LYS A 492 -7.60 10.49 -12.56
C LYS A 492 -7.82 8.99 -12.71
N ALA A 493 -6.80 8.17 -12.48
CA ALA A 493 -6.85 6.72 -12.68
C ALA A 493 -7.65 5.98 -11.60
N LEU A 494 -7.56 6.43 -10.34
CA LEU A 494 -8.20 5.74 -9.21
C LEU A 494 -9.51 6.40 -8.78
N TYR A 495 -9.61 7.73 -8.87
CA TYR A 495 -10.76 8.51 -8.40
C TYR A 495 -11.51 9.23 -9.52
N GLY A 496 -11.25 8.88 -10.79
CA GLY A 496 -11.85 9.56 -11.95
C GLY A 496 -13.38 9.59 -11.97
N LYS A 497 -14.05 8.70 -11.23
CA LYS A 497 -15.52 8.65 -11.06
C LYS A 497 -16.04 9.42 -9.83
N GLU A 498 -15.14 9.94 -8.99
CA GLU A 498 -15.44 10.62 -7.71
C GLU A 498 -14.66 11.94 -7.59
N LEU A 499 -14.28 12.58 -8.71
CA LEU A 499 -13.41 13.75 -8.72
C LEU A 499 -13.95 14.91 -7.87
N ASP A 500 -15.25 15.18 -7.92
CA ASP A 500 -15.86 16.25 -7.12
C ASP A 500 -15.67 16.00 -5.62
N LYS A 501 -15.91 14.77 -5.17
CA LYS A 501 -15.79 14.35 -3.78
C LYS A 501 -14.34 14.35 -3.31
N VAL A 502 -13.39 13.86 -4.11
CA VAL A 502 -11.98 13.85 -3.70
C VAL A 502 -11.31 15.22 -3.85
N GLY A 503 -11.86 16.08 -4.71
CA GLY A 503 -11.43 17.46 -4.89
C GLY A 503 -11.57 18.31 -3.63
N GLU A 504 -12.56 18.00 -2.78
CA GLU A 504 -12.73 18.62 -1.45
C GLU A 504 -11.50 18.43 -0.54
N TYR A 505 -10.71 17.37 -0.76
CA TYR A 505 -9.48 17.07 -0.01
C TYR A 505 -8.22 17.50 -0.76
N GLY A 506 -8.33 18.22 -1.88
CA GLY A 506 -7.20 18.70 -2.68
C GLY A 506 -6.66 17.71 -3.73
N LEU A 507 -7.34 16.57 -3.96
CA LEU A 507 -6.99 15.67 -5.04
C LEU A 507 -7.50 16.22 -6.38
N ASN A 508 -6.59 16.58 -7.27
CA ASN A 508 -6.91 17.18 -8.56
C ASN A 508 -6.57 16.24 -9.73
N GLU A 509 -7.43 16.15 -10.75
CA GLU A 509 -7.18 15.28 -11.91
C GLU A 509 -5.95 15.66 -12.74
N LYS A 510 -5.43 16.89 -12.57
CA LYS A 510 -4.20 17.39 -13.20
C LYS A 510 -2.92 16.92 -12.48
N GLN A 511 -3.05 16.10 -11.45
CA GLN A 511 -1.93 15.57 -10.67
C GLN A 511 -1.40 14.25 -11.25
N LEU A 512 -0.09 14.21 -11.44
CA LEU A 512 0.67 13.00 -11.72
C LEU A 512 1.50 12.63 -10.50
N ARG A 513 1.41 11.37 -10.08
CA ARG A 513 2.21 10.84 -8.98
C ARG A 513 3.45 10.17 -9.55
N VAL A 514 4.62 10.59 -9.06
CA VAL A 514 5.92 10.10 -9.49
C VAL A 514 6.61 9.40 -8.33
N SER A 515 6.98 8.14 -8.52
CA SER A 515 7.91 7.42 -7.67
C SER A 515 9.26 7.36 -8.36
N VAL A 516 10.25 8.07 -7.86
CA VAL A 516 11.58 8.13 -8.48
C VAL A 516 12.35 6.85 -8.18
N GLY A 517 13.15 6.39 -9.16
CA GLY A 517 13.96 5.18 -9.10
C GLY A 517 15.45 5.47 -8.92
N LEU A 518 16.28 4.51 -9.35
CA LEU A 518 17.74 4.51 -9.19
C LEU A 518 18.49 4.97 -10.44
N GLU A 519 17.78 5.49 -11.45
CA GLU A 519 18.40 6.04 -12.64
C GLU A 519 19.34 7.22 -12.29
N ASP A 520 20.26 7.53 -13.22
CA ASP A 520 21.13 8.70 -13.08
C ASP A 520 20.30 9.98 -12.92
N THR A 521 20.68 10.80 -11.93
CA THR A 521 19.91 11.99 -11.54
C THR A 521 19.77 12.99 -12.67
N GLU A 522 20.84 13.27 -13.40
CA GLU A 522 20.83 14.26 -14.47
C GLU A 522 20.06 13.73 -15.69
N ALA A 523 20.22 12.44 -15.99
CA ALA A 523 19.42 11.80 -17.02
C ALA A 523 17.91 11.85 -16.69
N LEU A 524 17.51 11.65 -15.44
CA LEU A 524 16.12 11.83 -15.01
C LEU A 524 15.64 13.27 -15.18
N ILE A 525 16.44 14.26 -14.80
CA ILE A 525 16.08 15.67 -15.00
C ILE A 525 15.89 15.96 -16.49
N ASP A 526 16.76 15.43 -17.36
CA ASP A 526 16.64 15.57 -18.81
C ASP A 526 15.35 14.95 -19.37
N VAL A 527 14.94 13.78 -18.86
CA VAL A 527 13.66 13.15 -19.22
C VAL A 527 12.48 14.07 -18.88
N PHE A 528 12.45 14.62 -17.67
CA PHE A 528 11.39 15.52 -17.23
C PHE A 528 11.41 16.83 -18.01
N ARG A 529 12.58 17.40 -18.25
CA ARG A 529 12.76 18.60 -19.08
C ARG A 529 12.22 18.40 -20.48
N HIS A 530 12.53 17.27 -21.12
CA HIS A 530 12.04 16.96 -22.45
C HIS A 530 10.51 16.89 -22.48
N ALA A 531 9.89 16.14 -21.55
CA ALA A 531 8.45 16.01 -21.44
C ALA A 531 7.73 17.35 -21.23
N LEU A 532 8.33 18.26 -20.44
CA LEU A 532 7.78 19.60 -20.20
C LEU A 532 7.70 20.47 -21.45
N THR A 533 8.60 20.31 -22.42
CA THR A 533 8.53 21.10 -23.67
C THR A 533 7.21 20.88 -24.42
N PHE A 534 6.63 19.68 -24.33
CA PHE A 534 5.33 19.37 -24.92
C PHE A 534 4.18 19.99 -24.11
N ALA A 535 4.27 19.94 -22.78
CA ALA A 535 3.26 20.53 -21.89
C ALA A 535 3.22 22.06 -21.98
N ASP A 536 4.37 22.72 -22.00
CA ASP A 536 4.50 24.17 -22.16
C ASP A 536 4.06 24.62 -23.56
N GLY A 537 4.30 23.78 -24.58
CA GLY A 537 3.80 23.97 -25.94
C GLY A 537 2.27 23.96 -26.07
N VAL A 538 1.56 23.26 -25.18
CA VAL A 538 0.09 23.29 -25.11
C VAL A 538 -0.41 24.60 -24.52
N LYS A 539 0.25 25.10 -23.46
CA LYS A 539 -0.09 26.36 -22.79
C LYS A 539 0.08 27.56 -23.70
N THR A 540 1.23 27.65 -24.38
CA THR A 540 1.55 28.75 -25.31
C THR A 540 0.62 28.83 -26.53
N LYS A 541 0.00 27.72 -26.95
CA LYS A 541 -1.00 27.73 -28.05
C LYS A 541 -2.37 28.24 -27.63
N LYS A 542 -2.74 28.10 -26.35
CA LYS A 542 -4.02 28.58 -25.81
C LYS A 542 -4.02 30.09 -25.50
N GLU A 543 -2.88 30.68 -25.15
CA GLU A 543 -2.77 32.12 -24.85
C GLU A 543 -3.23 33.04 -26.02
N PRO A 544 -2.83 32.79 -27.30
CA PRO A 544 -3.31 33.55 -28.44
C PRO A 544 -4.81 33.39 -28.72
N GLU A 545 -5.39 32.21 -28.47
CA GLU A 545 -6.81 31.92 -28.72
C GLU A 545 -7.73 32.65 -27.75
N MET A 546 -7.33 32.80 -26.47
CA MET A 546 -8.08 33.63 -25.51
C MET A 546 -7.99 35.12 -25.82
N LEU A 547 -6.81 35.63 -26.21
CA LEU A 547 -6.61 37.02 -26.62
C LEU A 547 -7.39 37.40 -27.90
N ALA A 548 -7.75 36.42 -28.73
CA ALA A 548 -8.58 36.61 -29.91
C ALA A 548 -10.10 36.58 -29.61
N MET A 549 -10.50 36.15 -28.40
CA MET A 549 -11.90 36.06 -27.96
C MET A 549 -12.31 37.16 -26.96
N THR A 550 -11.35 37.94 -26.47
CA THR A 550 -11.56 39.16 -25.65
C THR A 550 -11.42 40.41 -26.49
#